data_AF-A0A8S3V5H1-F1
#
_entry.id   AF-A0A8S3V5H1-F1
#
_cell.length_a   1.000
_cell.length_b   1.000
_cell.length_c   1.000
_cell.angle_alpha   90.00
_cell.angle_beta   90.00
_cell.angle_gamma   90.00
#
_symmetry.space_group_name_H-M   'P 1'
#
loop_
_entity.id
_entity.type
_entity.pdbx_description
1 polymer ?
#
loop_
_entity_poly.entity_id
_entity_poly.type
_entity_poly.pdbx_seq_one_letter_code
_entity_poly.pdbx_strand_id
1 'polypeptide(L)'
;MEEMWNAAFKEHQLRNPQCEGILLCDLGNEEKRGFGTRQQLICTKCDYKSKRYTLYEELESGKPGRKASKLDTAIHVGLSQSPIAYSGIQKIFLSGNILAPTTSSLQRRANTVMKQIEQINKQDMKRRRNDIVEINKLRGKKNPHAISVQMDGMYNNPLYSGVGRTPFQPATQTIYTAAENETSKHNILALNIKNKLCSKHSSLDVDNDSGRLHEDCTDDCSANIPMVKSIGDEYTWARECLLDLKEDQLEIEHLVTDADSSAYKAAMDLHNEGINTVEPENFLDTRHLSDHVRKGAKSDKTLLKVMPATTKLKRQKLLNNFSVDLTERCNRELLLAYKFYAGDFCKVKNKISHTVDAIAYCNMGDHARCRKNSFACKGFQGSWLKGRPFLPNSFNISSCNENLDSLRKQINKRLGSKVLEKTRLNMNTNFVEGFNRCLRRSLPSNVTFKKNMSGRAHAAAHSVNNGPGESILELCSALHCDIPVGSSAYKALKNIQKTDILQKKHKQSVNYKVFRGEKRCKLYKLYEKLSEIIQYEKNMLMKADRGIKSSKSKHEDHPYVKNKKQKKISIRK
;
A
#
# COMPACT_ATOMS: atom_id res chain seq x y z
N MET A 1 17.99 36.54 -15.01
CA MET A 1 17.31 37.25 -16.11
C MET A 1 17.73 38.72 -16.15
N GLU A 2 17.71 39.42 -15.03
CA GLU A 2 18.18 40.81 -14.95
C GLU A 2 19.61 40.99 -15.46
N GLU A 3 20.55 40.12 -15.05
CA GLU A 3 21.93 40.13 -15.55
C GLU A 3 22.04 39.97 -17.07
N MET A 4 21.17 39.15 -17.69
CA MET A 4 21.14 38.96 -19.14
C MET A 4 20.79 40.27 -19.85
N TRP A 5 19.71 40.91 -19.41
CA TRP A 5 19.26 42.18 -19.97
C TRP A 5 20.31 43.27 -19.76
N ASN A 6 20.80 43.44 -18.53
CA ASN A 6 21.79 44.46 -18.20
C ASN A 6 23.10 44.28 -19.00
N ALA A 7 23.58 43.05 -19.15
CA ALA A 7 24.78 42.77 -19.92
C ALA A 7 24.58 43.00 -21.43
N ALA A 8 23.45 42.55 -21.98
CA ALA A 8 23.16 42.73 -23.40
C ALA A 8 22.89 44.20 -23.78
N PHE A 9 22.20 44.97 -22.93
CA PHE A 9 22.00 46.40 -23.16
C PHE A 9 23.33 47.16 -23.18
N LYS A 10 24.23 46.87 -22.21
CA LYS A 10 25.57 47.46 -22.17
C LYS A 10 26.38 47.08 -23.43
N GLU A 11 26.37 45.81 -23.83
CA GLU A 11 27.09 45.36 -25.02
C GLU A 11 26.52 45.97 -26.31
N HIS A 12 25.19 46.10 -26.41
CA HIS A 12 24.52 46.74 -27.55
C HIS A 12 24.89 48.22 -27.66
N GLN A 13 24.84 48.99 -26.57
CA GLN A 13 25.23 50.40 -26.56
C GLN A 13 26.70 50.59 -26.93
N LEU A 14 27.58 49.69 -26.51
CA LEU A 14 29.01 49.77 -26.86
C LEU A 14 29.27 49.47 -28.34
N ARG A 15 28.58 48.49 -28.93
CA ARG A 15 28.76 48.13 -30.36
C ARG A 15 28.04 49.08 -31.31
N ASN A 16 26.84 49.52 -30.94
CA ASN A 16 25.94 50.29 -31.79
C ASN A 16 25.35 51.48 -31.01
N PRO A 17 26.17 52.49 -30.65
CA PRO A 17 25.76 53.58 -29.77
C PRO A 17 24.63 54.46 -30.31
N GLN A 18 24.46 54.52 -31.63
CA GLN A 18 23.38 55.28 -32.27
C GLN A 18 22.14 54.44 -32.61
N CYS A 19 22.12 53.15 -32.27
CA CYS A 19 20.99 52.29 -32.57
C CYS A 19 19.86 52.48 -31.55
N GLU A 20 18.75 53.04 -32.00
CA GLU A 20 17.50 53.16 -31.24
C GLU A 20 16.62 51.89 -31.31
N GLY A 21 17.24 50.74 -31.55
CA GLY A 21 16.54 49.46 -31.63
C GLY A 21 16.27 48.89 -30.25
N ILE A 22 15.20 48.10 -30.13
CA ILE A 22 14.83 47.44 -28.88
C ILE A 22 15.41 46.03 -28.91
N LEU A 23 15.97 45.58 -27.78
CA LEU A 23 16.41 44.20 -27.63
C LEU A 23 15.19 43.31 -27.35
N LEU A 24 15.04 42.25 -28.14
CA LEU A 24 14.01 41.23 -27.97
C LEU A 24 14.65 39.86 -27.80
N CYS A 25 13.92 38.95 -27.15
CA CYS A 25 14.29 37.53 -27.14
C CYS A 25 14.25 36.96 -28.55
N ASP A 26 15.37 36.41 -29.01
CA ASP A 26 15.42 35.60 -30.22
C ASP A 26 14.71 34.27 -29.98
N LEU A 27 13.42 34.23 -30.27
CA LEU A 27 12.59 33.03 -30.12
C LEU A 27 12.98 31.94 -31.13
N GLY A 28 13.56 32.32 -32.28
CA GLY A 28 14.00 31.38 -33.31
C GLY A 28 15.27 30.60 -32.91
N ASN A 29 16.13 31.21 -32.09
CA ASN A 29 17.36 30.59 -31.58
C ASN A 29 17.30 30.23 -30.09
N GLU A 30 16.09 30.09 -29.52
CA GLU A 30 15.89 29.59 -28.16
C GLU A 30 16.38 28.13 -28.05
N GLU A 31 17.32 27.85 -27.15
CA GLU A 31 17.82 26.49 -26.92
C GLU A 31 17.19 25.92 -25.64
N LYS A 32 16.29 24.93 -25.78
CA LYS A 32 15.76 24.17 -24.64
C LYS A 32 16.71 23.05 -24.22
N ARG A 33 16.93 22.94 -22.90
CA ARG A 33 17.76 21.92 -22.26
C ARG A 33 17.00 21.26 -21.13
N GLY A 34 16.28 20.19 -21.46
CA GLY A 34 15.27 19.66 -20.54
C GLY A 34 14.25 20.77 -20.27
N PHE A 35 13.94 21.01 -19.00
CA PHE A 35 13.10 22.14 -18.59
C PHE A 35 13.84 23.49 -18.52
N GLY A 36 15.17 23.49 -18.69
CA GLY A 36 15.99 24.69 -18.73
C GLY A 36 15.91 25.39 -20.09
N THR A 37 16.08 26.71 -20.09
CA THR A 37 16.10 27.53 -21.31
C THR A 37 17.41 28.31 -21.40
N ARG A 38 18.04 28.35 -22.58
CA ARG A 38 19.08 29.32 -22.90
C ARG A 38 18.54 30.29 -23.94
N GLN A 39 18.72 31.57 -23.66
CA GLN A 39 18.12 32.65 -24.43
C GLN A 39 19.21 33.53 -25.04
N GLN A 40 18.96 34.00 -26.26
CA GLN A 40 19.73 35.03 -26.93
C GLN A 40 18.85 36.27 -27.12
N LEU A 41 19.45 37.45 -27.06
CA LEU A 41 18.78 38.71 -27.37
C LEU A 41 19.25 39.21 -28.73
N ILE A 42 18.32 39.75 -29.52
CA ILE A 42 18.58 40.36 -30.83
C ILE A 42 18.01 41.78 -30.84
N CYS A 43 18.64 42.66 -31.60
CA CYS A 43 18.10 43.99 -31.84
C CYS A 43 17.07 43.99 -32.97
N THR A 44 16.03 44.81 -32.86
CA THR A 44 15.01 44.96 -33.92
C THR A 44 15.48 45.79 -35.11
N LYS A 45 16.48 46.66 -34.93
CA LYS A 45 16.94 47.62 -35.96
C LYS A 45 18.33 47.33 -36.53
N CYS A 46 19.24 46.73 -35.74
CA CYS A 46 20.58 46.38 -36.21
C CYS A 46 20.82 44.86 -36.14
N ASP A 47 21.97 44.42 -36.63
CA ASP A 47 22.40 43.02 -36.69
C ASP A 47 22.91 42.47 -35.34
N TYR A 48 22.82 43.24 -34.27
CA TYR A 48 23.31 42.84 -32.95
C TYR A 48 22.62 41.57 -32.46
N LYS A 49 23.45 40.60 -32.04
CA LYS A 49 23.03 39.40 -31.32
C LYS A 49 23.90 39.26 -30.07
N SER A 50 23.28 39.10 -28.92
CA SER A 50 24.01 38.85 -27.67
C SER A 50 24.63 37.46 -27.66
N LYS A 51 25.49 37.16 -26.69
CA LYS A 51 25.79 35.76 -26.35
C LYS A 51 24.53 35.02 -25.86
N ARG A 52 24.57 33.68 -25.86
CA ARG A 52 23.51 32.86 -25.23
C ARG A 52 23.68 32.82 -23.71
N TYR A 53 22.65 33.26 -23.00
CA TYR A 53 22.59 33.24 -21.54
C TYR A 53 21.84 32.00 -21.07
N THR A 54 22.39 31.32 -20.07
CA THR A 54 21.73 30.18 -19.42
C THR A 54 20.78 30.70 -18.34
N LEU A 55 19.47 30.45 -18.48
CA LEU A 55 18.44 30.96 -17.56
C LEU A 55 18.08 29.97 -16.45
N TYR A 56 18.95 29.00 -16.17
CA TYR A 56 18.74 27.97 -15.16
C TYR A 56 20.07 27.61 -14.50
N GLU A 57 20.00 27.05 -13.30
CA GLU A 57 21.17 26.56 -12.59
C GLU A 57 21.56 25.17 -13.07
N GLU A 58 22.85 24.99 -13.35
CA GLU A 58 23.44 23.72 -13.75
C GLU A 58 23.99 22.96 -12.53
N LEU A 59 23.95 21.63 -12.62
CA LEU A 59 24.57 20.72 -11.68
C LEU A 59 26.01 20.45 -12.12
N GLU A 60 26.94 20.54 -11.16
CA GLU A 60 28.32 20.14 -11.40
C GLU A 60 28.39 18.61 -11.58
N SER A 61 28.91 18.18 -12.73
CA SER A 61 28.96 16.75 -13.08
C SER A 61 30.37 16.16 -13.04
N GLY A 62 31.42 16.97 -12.86
CA GLY A 62 32.83 16.56 -12.87
C GLY A 62 33.31 15.87 -14.17
N LYS A 63 32.41 15.68 -15.15
CA LYS A 63 32.63 14.96 -16.40
C LYS A 63 32.54 15.91 -17.58
N PRO A 64 33.38 15.73 -18.62
CA PRO A 64 33.24 16.46 -19.87
C PRO A 64 31.85 16.22 -20.47
N GLY A 65 31.15 17.29 -20.84
CA GLY A 65 29.84 17.20 -21.48
C GLY A 65 28.81 18.17 -20.92
N ARG A 66 27.56 17.97 -21.33
CA ARG A 66 26.45 18.85 -20.96
C ARG A 66 26.08 18.65 -19.50
N LYS A 67 26.11 19.73 -18.71
CA LYS A 67 25.63 19.74 -17.33
C LYS A 67 24.10 19.64 -17.30
N ALA A 68 23.58 18.98 -16.27
CA ALA A 68 22.15 18.83 -16.08
C ALA A 68 21.55 20.06 -15.39
N SER A 69 20.32 20.41 -15.71
CA SER A 69 19.59 21.47 -14.98
C SER A 69 19.18 20.98 -13.59
N LYS A 70 19.32 21.83 -12.56
CA LYS A 70 18.78 21.55 -11.22
C LYS A 70 17.26 21.34 -11.25
N LEU A 71 16.55 22.11 -12.08
CA LEU A 71 15.10 22.02 -12.26
C LEU A 71 14.68 20.64 -12.78
N ASP A 72 15.41 20.12 -13.77
CA ASP A 72 15.13 18.82 -14.37
C ASP A 72 15.26 17.69 -13.34
N THR A 73 16.31 17.74 -12.51
CA THR A 73 16.52 16.80 -11.40
C THR A 73 15.41 16.89 -10.34
N ALA A 74 15.05 18.10 -9.91
CA ALA A 74 14.01 18.33 -8.91
C ALA A 74 12.64 17.82 -9.38
N ILE A 75 12.30 18.01 -10.67
CA ILE A 75 11.06 17.47 -11.25
C ILE A 75 11.05 15.93 -11.16
N HIS A 76 12.18 15.26 -11.40
CA HIS A 76 12.26 13.81 -11.25
C HIS A 76 12.08 13.31 -9.81
N VAL A 77 12.51 14.08 -8.81
CA VAL A 77 12.21 13.79 -7.39
C VAL A 77 10.69 13.82 -7.17
N GLY A 78 10.00 14.87 -7.62
CA GLY A 78 8.54 14.96 -7.52
C GLY A 78 7.83 13.82 -8.27
N LEU A 79 8.28 13.50 -9.48
CA LEU A 79 7.70 12.43 -10.30
C LEU A 79 7.87 11.04 -9.66
N SER A 80 8.98 10.80 -8.95
CA SER A 80 9.26 9.53 -8.28
C SER A 80 8.22 9.16 -7.20
N GLN A 81 7.55 10.17 -6.64
CA GLN A 81 6.52 10.03 -5.59
C GLN A 81 5.09 10.24 -6.14
N SER A 82 4.92 10.18 -7.46
CA SER A 82 3.66 10.44 -8.15
C SER A 82 3.28 9.30 -9.11
N PRO A 83 1.98 9.14 -9.42
CA PRO A 83 1.53 8.10 -10.36
C PRO A 83 1.76 8.51 -11.83
N ILE A 84 2.33 9.69 -12.07
CA ILE A 84 2.42 10.29 -13.39
C ILE A 84 3.58 9.66 -14.16
N ALA A 85 3.27 9.11 -15.34
CA ALA A 85 4.26 8.66 -16.31
C ALA A 85 4.90 9.84 -17.07
N TYR A 86 6.06 9.63 -17.70
CA TYR A 86 6.76 10.71 -18.42
C TYR A 86 5.97 11.28 -19.62
N SER A 87 5.12 10.47 -20.24
CA SER A 87 4.17 10.97 -21.25
C SER A 87 3.06 11.84 -20.64
N GLY A 88 2.63 11.54 -19.41
CA GLY A 88 1.63 12.31 -18.68
C GLY A 88 2.14 13.69 -18.30
N ILE A 89 3.37 13.78 -17.78
CA ILE A 89 3.97 15.08 -17.44
C ILE A 89 4.19 15.93 -18.69
N GLN A 90 4.63 15.33 -19.80
CA GLN A 90 4.76 16.04 -21.07
C GLN A 90 3.44 16.67 -21.51
N LYS A 91 2.33 15.91 -21.44
CA LYS A 91 0.98 16.42 -21.74
C LYS A 91 0.60 17.59 -20.84
N ILE A 92 0.85 17.49 -19.52
CA ILE A 92 0.53 18.56 -18.56
C ILE A 92 1.23 19.87 -18.94
N PHE A 93 2.53 19.82 -19.23
CA PHE A 93 3.29 21.00 -19.61
C PHE A 93 2.83 21.57 -20.96
N LEU A 94 2.62 20.72 -21.97
CA LEU A 94 2.13 21.16 -23.28
C LEU A 94 0.73 21.80 -23.19
N SER A 95 -0.15 21.27 -22.34
CA SER A 95 -1.46 21.89 -22.07
C SER A 95 -1.36 23.25 -21.39
N GLY A 96 -0.27 23.51 -20.66
CA GLY A 96 0.03 24.82 -20.08
C GLY A 96 0.77 25.77 -21.02
N ASN A 97 0.90 25.44 -22.31
CA ASN A 97 1.74 26.15 -23.27
C ASN A 97 3.22 26.26 -22.84
N ILE A 98 3.72 25.23 -22.14
CA ILE A 98 5.11 25.13 -21.73
C ILE A 98 5.73 23.99 -22.56
N LEU A 99 6.73 24.32 -23.37
CA LEU A 99 7.43 23.32 -24.17
C LEU A 99 8.15 22.33 -23.24
N ALA A 100 7.71 21.07 -23.30
CA ALA A 100 8.23 19.99 -22.48
C ALA A 100 9.31 19.20 -23.23
N PRO A 101 10.29 18.62 -22.51
CA PRO A 101 11.27 17.72 -23.12
C PRO A 101 10.59 16.48 -23.72
N THR A 102 11.27 15.84 -24.67
CA THR A 102 10.79 14.57 -25.22
C THR A 102 10.77 13.49 -24.14
N THR A 103 9.84 12.54 -24.25
CA THR A 103 9.74 11.41 -23.30
C THR A 103 11.03 10.62 -23.17
N SER A 104 11.78 10.45 -24.26
CA SER A 104 13.07 9.75 -24.26
C SER A 104 14.16 10.52 -23.52
N SER A 105 14.13 11.86 -23.53
CA SER A 105 15.04 12.68 -22.74
C SER A 105 14.71 12.61 -21.24
N LEU A 106 13.43 12.73 -20.87
CA LEU A 106 12.94 12.57 -19.50
C LEU A 106 13.29 11.19 -18.95
N GLN A 107 13.09 10.14 -19.74
CA GLN A 107 13.41 8.77 -19.36
C GLN A 107 14.91 8.58 -19.09
N ARG A 108 15.79 9.17 -19.93
CA ARG A 108 17.24 9.12 -19.73
C ARG A 108 17.65 9.79 -18.43
N ARG A 109 17.14 11.00 -18.16
CA ARG A 109 17.45 11.71 -16.91
C ARG A 109 16.93 10.95 -15.69
N ALA A 110 15.70 10.45 -15.76
CA ALA A 110 15.13 9.65 -14.69
C ALA A 110 15.96 8.42 -14.34
N ASN A 111 16.56 7.75 -15.32
CA ASN A 111 17.40 6.57 -15.03
C ASN A 111 18.59 6.92 -14.13
N THR A 112 19.19 8.11 -14.30
CA THR A 112 20.27 8.59 -13.44
C THR A 112 19.75 8.95 -12.05
N VAL A 113 18.70 9.78 -11.98
CA VAL A 113 18.15 10.28 -10.71
C VAL A 113 17.62 9.13 -9.85
N MET A 114 16.96 8.15 -10.45
CA MET A 114 16.34 7.03 -9.73
C MET A 114 17.39 6.09 -9.10
N LYS A 115 18.55 5.92 -9.73
CA LYS A 115 19.69 5.18 -9.14
C LYS A 115 20.24 5.90 -7.91
N GLN A 116 20.34 7.23 -7.96
CA GLN A 116 20.78 8.04 -6.82
C GLN A 116 19.76 8.00 -5.67
N ILE A 117 18.45 8.12 -5.96
CA ILE A 117 17.39 8.00 -4.94
C ILE A 117 17.42 6.62 -4.25
N GLU A 118 17.64 5.54 -5.02
CA GLU A 118 17.81 4.21 -4.45
C GLU A 118 18.96 4.15 -3.43
N GLN A 119 20.12 4.71 -3.78
CA GLN A 119 21.28 4.77 -2.88
C GLN A 119 20.98 5.60 -1.62
N ILE A 120 20.36 6.77 -1.77
CA ILE A 120 19.97 7.64 -0.65
C ILE A 120 19.04 6.89 0.30
N ASN A 121 18.02 6.21 -0.22
CA ASN A 121 17.10 5.46 0.63
C ASN A 121 17.75 4.23 1.27
N LYS A 122 18.68 3.53 0.60
CA LYS A 122 19.44 2.44 1.22
C LYS A 122 20.24 2.93 2.43
N GLN A 123 20.85 4.11 2.33
CA GLN A 123 21.53 4.76 3.45
C GLN A 123 20.55 5.19 4.57
N ASP A 124 19.37 5.74 4.23
CA ASP A 124 18.33 6.07 5.21
C ASP A 124 17.83 4.83 5.97
N MET A 125 17.57 3.72 5.26
CA MET A 125 17.17 2.47 5.88
C MET A 125 18.27 1.93 6.80
N LYS A 126 19.54 1.96 6.37
CA LYS A 126 20.69 1.56 7.21
C LYS A 126 20.81 2.41 8.48
N ARG A 127 20.63 3.73 8.38
CA ARG A 127 20.58 4.61 9.57
C ARG A 127 19.47 4.18 10.53
N ARG A 128 18.27 3.90 10.02
CA ARG A 128 17.13 3.48 10.83
C ARG A 128 17.31 2.12 11.48
N ARG A 129 18.02 1.19 10.82
CA ARG A 129 18.44 -0.08 11.41
C ARG A 129 19.29 0.17 12.66
N ASN A 130 20.25 1.09 12.59
CA ASN A 130 21.08 1.49 13.75
C ASN A 130 20.25 2.19 14.85
N ASP A 131 19.36 3.10 14.49
CA ASP A 131 18.49 3.80 15.45
C ASP A 131 17.65 2.81 16.26
N ILE A 132 17.18 1.73 15.65
CA ILE A 132 16.39 0.69 16.33
C ILE A 132 17.25 -0.07 17.34
N VAL A 133 18.49 -0.42 16.98
CA VAL A 133 19.43 -1.06 17.90
C VAL A 133 19.68 -0.17 19.11
N GLU A 134 19.87 1.14 18.90
CA GLU A 134 20.05 2.11 19.99
C GLU A 134 18.81 2.21 20.88
N ILE A 135 17.62 2.30 20.28
CA ILE A 135 16.34 2.30 21.02
C ILE A 135 16.21 1.02 21.88
N ASN A 136 16.58 -0.13 21.34
CA ASN A 136 16.50 -1.40 22.06
C ASN A 136 17.53 -1.49 23.21
N LYS A 137 18.72 -0.92 23.03
CA LYS A 137 19.71 -0.76 24.12
C LYS A 137 19.14 0.11 25.24
N LEU A 138 18.56 1.27 24.90
CA LEU A 138 17.95 2.19 25.87
C LEU A 138 16.76 1.56 26.62
N ARG A 139 16.05 0.63 25.99
CA ARG A 139 14.96 -0.14 26.62
C ARG A 139 15.46 -1.31 27.48
N GLY A 140 16.76 -1.59 27.52
CA GLY A 140 17.33 -2.70 28.28
C GLY A 140 17.01 -4.07 27.70
N LYS A 141 16.79 -4.18 26.37
CA LYS A 141 16.53 -5.47 25.72
C LYS A 141 17.80 -6.33 25.79
N LYS A 142 17.67 -7.61 26.19
CA LYS A 142 18.81 -8.55 26.32
C LYS A 142 19.63 -8.67 25.05
N ASN A 143 18.96 -8.79 23.90
CA ASN A 143 19.58 -8.74 22.58
C ASN A 143 19.03 -7.53 21.82
N PRO A 144 19.78 -6.42 21.73
CA PRO A 144 19.33 -5.23 21.00
C PRO A 144 19.20 -5.41 19.49
N HIS A 145 19.91 -6.40 18.92
CA HIS A 145 19.95 -6.70 17.50
C HIS A 145 18.79 -7.59 17.05
N ALA A 146 18.14 -8.28 17.99
CA ALA A 146 16.96 -9.07 17.73
C ALA A 146 15.73 -8.16 17.64
N ILE A 147 15.03 -8.16 16.51
CA ILE A 147 13.89 -7.27 16.25
C ILE A 147 12.65 -8.02 15.78
N SER A 148 11.51 -7.40 16.02
CA SER A 148 10.21 -7.82 15.52
C SER A 148 9.91 -7.13 14.20
N VAL A 149 9.56 -7.89 13.16
CA VAL A 149 9.26 -7.35 11.83
C VAL A 149 7.97 -7.91 11.25
N GLN A 150 7.36 -7.12 10.38
CA GLN A 150 6.22 -7.49 9.55
C GLN A 150 6.66 -7.47 8.10
N MET A 151 6.25 -8.47 7.33
CA MET A 151 6.64 -8.62 5.93
C MET A 151 5.43 -8.86 5.04
N ASP A 152 5.46 -8.26 3.86
CA ASP A 152 4.43 -8.43 2.83
C ASP A 152 4.97 -8.11 1.43
N GLY A 153 4.34 -8.67 0.39
CA GLY A 153 4.70 -8.52 -1.01
C GLY A 153 3.62 -7.81 -1.83
N MET A 154 4.02 -6.86 -2.68
CA MET A 154 3.15 -6.21 -3.66
C MET A 154 3.53 -6.59 -5.09
N TYR A 155 2.56 -7.15 -5.81
CA TYR A 155 2.68 -7.49 -7.24
C TYR A 155 2.07 -6.41 -8.13
N ASN A 156 2.65 -6.14 -9.30
CA ASN A 156 2.07 -5.17 -10.24
C ASN A 156 0.68 -5.61 -10.73
N ASN A 157 0.53 -6.88 -11.07
CA ASN A 157 -0.72 -7.55 -11.45
C ASN A 157 -1.04 -8.71 -10.48
N PRO A 158 -2.30 -9.16 -10.42
CA PRO A 158 -2.66 -10.35 -9.65
C PRO A 158 -1.96 -11.62 -10.16
N LEU A 159 -1.71 -12.57 -9.25
CA LEU A 159 -1.03 -13.84 -9.52
C LEU A 159 -1.93 -14.95 -10.11
N TYR A 160 -3.22 -14.71 -10.38
CA TYR A 160 -4.12 -15.77 -10.84
C TYR A 160 -3.70 -16.35 -12.19
N SER A 161 -4.05 -17.62 -12.43
CA SER A 161 -3.63 -18.35 -13.62
C SER A 161 -4.16 -17.67 -14.90
N GLY A 162 -3.25 -17.30 -15.79
CA GLY A 162 -3.55 -16.71 -17.10
C GLY A 162 -4.00 -17.74 -18.14
N VAL A 163 -4.69 -18.81 -17.71
CA VAL A 163 -5.09 -19.93 -18.58
C VAL A 163 -5.78 -19.38 -19.82
N GLY A 164 -5.17 -19.62 -20.98
CA GLY A 164 -5.68 -19.20 -22.29
C GLY A 164 -5.32 -17.78 -22.76
N ARG A 165 -4.60 -16.96 -21.98
CA ARG A 165 -4.21 -15.58 -22.38
C ARG A 165 -2.73 -15.27 -22.22
N THR A 166 -2.08 -15.78 -21.19
CA THR A 166 -0.64 -15.58 -20.97
C THR A 166 0.00 -16.93 -20.63
N PRO A 167 0.97 -17.42 -21.42
CA PRO A 167 1.62 -18.71 -21.13
C PRO A 167 2.42 -18.66 -19.81
N PHE A 168 2.83 -17.47 -19.36
CA PHE A 168 3.48 -17.22 -18.07
C PHE A 168 2.54 -16.55 -17.06
N GLN A 169 3.00 -16.42 -15.82
CA GLN A 169 2.33 -15.65 -14.78
C GLN A 169 2.05 -14.21 -15.24
N PRO A 170 0.83 -13.67 -15.04
CA PRO A 170 0.48 -12.30 -15.46
C PRO A 170 1.28 -11.19 -14.76
N ALA A 171 1.75 -11.47 -13.53
CA ALA A 171 2.60 -10.55 -12.78
C ALA A 171 4.05 -10.62 -13.26
N THR A 172 4.62 -9.45 -13.50
CA THR A 172 5.97 -9.29 -14.06
C THR A 172 6.91 -8.53 -13.15
N GLN A 173 6.36 -7.88 -12.12
CA GLN A 173 7.10 -7.06 -11.17
C GLN A 173 6.56 -7.27 -9.75
N THR A 174 7.45 -7.37 -8.76
CA THR A 174 7.10 -7.48 -7.34
C THR A 174 8.03 -6.65 -6.45
N ILE A 175 7.51 -6.18 -5.32
CA ILE A 175 8.24 -5.51 -4.25
C ILE A 175 7.88 -6.24 -2.96
N TYR A 176 8.87 -6.88 -2.35
CA TYR A 176 8.78 -7.47 -1.03
C TYR A 176 9.35 -6.50 0.00
N THR A 177 8.69 -6.38 1.14
CA THR A 177 8.89 -5.27 2.07
C THR A 177 9.00 -5.79 3.49
N ALA A 178 9.96 -5.26 4.25
CA ALA A 178 10.09 -5.54 5.67
C ALA A 178 10.00 -4.23 6.47
N ALA A 179 9.08 -4.16 7.41
CA ALA A 179 8.91 -3.03 8.31
C ALA A 179 9.06 -3.46 9.76
N GLU A 180 9.66 -2.61 10.57
CA GLU A 180 9.85 -2.86 12.00
C GLU A 180 8.54 -2.79 12.80
N ASN A 181 8.53 -3.48 13.93
CA ASN A 181 7.42 -3.47 14.88
C ASN A 181 7.88 -3.21 16.33
N GLU A 182 9.04 -2.58 16.50
CA GLU A 182 9.63 -2.17 17.77
C GLU A 182 9.16 -0.77 18.19
N THR A 183 8.86 0.12 17.24
CA THR A 183 8.45 1.50 17.47
C THR A 183 7.07 1.78 16.88
N SER A 184 6.43 2.86 17.34
CA SER A 184 5.16 3.31 16.77
C SER A 184 5.29 3.91 15.37
N LYS A 185 6.51 4.11 14.86
CA LYS A 185 6.76 4.66 13.52
C LYS A 185 6.66 3.59 12.43
N HIS A 186 6.97 2.34 12.75
CA HIS A 186 7.00 1.21 11.82
C HIS A 186 7.88 1.50 10.59
N ASN A 187 9.11 1.95 10.79
CA ASN A 187 10.00 2.26 9.68
C ASN A 187 10.17 1.08 8.71
N ILE A 188 10.19 1.37 7.40
CA ILE A 188 10.61 0.40 6.38
C ILE A 188 12.12 0.19 6.53
N LEU A 189 12.53 -1.07 6.70
CA LEU A 189 13.93 -1.44 6.92
C LEU A 189 14.56 -2.10 5.71
N ALA A 190 13.81 -2.87 4.93
CA ALA A 190 14.32 -3.53 3.74
C ALA A 190 13.27 -3.56 2.62
N LEU A 191 13.77 -3.49 1.39
CA LEU A 191 12.99 -3.63 0.17
C LEU A 191 13.72 -4.60 -0.76
N ASN A 192 13.00 -5.61 -1.23
CA ASN A 192 13.46 -6.49 -2.29
C ASN A 192 12.58 -6.28 -3.52
N ILE A 193 13.20 -6.00 -4.65
CA ILE A 193 12.52 -5.59 -5.87
C ILE A 193 12.88 -6.58 -6.96
N LYS A 194 11.87 -7.19 -7.59
CA LYS A 194 12.08 -8.15 -8.68
C LYS A 194 11.31 -7.73 -9.91
N ASN A 195 11.99 -7.79 -11.05
CA ASN A 195 11.49 -7.36 -12.34
C ASN A 195 11.90 -8.38 -13.41
N LYS A 196 10.90 -8.91 -14.12
CA LYS A 196 11.10 -9.79 -15.28
C LYS A 196 11.28 -9.04 -16.59
N LEU A 197 10.99 -7.75 -16.61
CA LEU A 197 10.91 -6.98 -17.84
C LEU A 197 12.26 -6.39 -18.21
N CYS A 198 12.82 -6.88 -19.31
CA CYS A 198 13.94 -6.24 -19.98
C CYS A 198 13.42 -5.05 -20.82
N SER A 199 14.16 -3.94 -20.79
CA SER A 199 13.88 -2.78 -21.63
C SER A 199 14.45 -2.89 -23.04
N LYS A 200 15.47 -3.73 -23.26
CA LYS A 200 16.15 -3.90 -24.56
C LYS A 200 15.46 -4.97 -25.42
N HIS A 201 15.11 -6.10 -24.83
CA HIS A 201 14.51 -7.25 -25.52
C HIS A 201 13.00 -7.33 -25.26
N SER A 202 12.26 -6.28 -25.64
CA SER A 202 10.78 -6.29 -25.53
C SER A 202 10.11 -7.19 -26.58
N SER A 203 10.84 -7.55 -27.62
CA SER A 203 10.46 -8.47 -28.68
C SER A 203 11.17 -9.80 -28.38
N LEU A 204 10.40 -10.82 -28.03
CA LEU A 204 10.95 -12.18 -27.95
C LEU A 204 11.02 -12.69 -29.39
N ASP A 205 12.22 -12.71 -29.98
CA ASP A 205 12.44 -13.45 -31.23
C ASP A 205 12.50 -14.94 -30.89
N VAL A 206 11.54 -15.70 -31.42
CA VAL A 206 11.39 -17.13 -31.17
C VAL A 206 12.35 -17.95 -32.03
N ASP A 207 12.82 -17.38 -33.15
CA ASP A 207 13.60 -18.08 -34.18
C ASP A 207 15.12 -18.03 -34.00
N ASN A 208 15.61 -17.37 -32.95
CA ASN A 208 17.01 -17.53 -32.54
C ASN A 208 17.09 -18.71 -31.57
N ASP A 209 17.49 -19.86 -32.10
CA ASP A 209 17.81 -21.11 -31.39
C ASP A 209 19.04 -20.95 -30.45
N SER A 210 19.75 -19.82 -30.57
CA SER A 210 20.39 -19.25 -29.40
C SER A 210 19.29 -18.64 -28.55
N GLY A 211 18.74 -19.44 -27.63
CA GLY A 211 18.11 -18.89 -26.45
C GLY A 211 19.11 -17.92 -25.84
N ARG A 212 19.04 -16.64 -26.23
CA ARG A 212 19.76 -15.55 -25.59
C ARG A 212 19.10 -15.43 -24.23
N LEU A 213 19.47 -16.39 -23.40
CA LEU A 213 19.51 -16.25 -21.98
C LEU A 213 20.01 -14.85 -21.73
N HIS A 214 19.42 -14.25 -20.72
CA HIS A 214 19.68 -12.91 -20.25
C HIS A 214 21.19 -12.61 -19.95
N GLU A 215 22.09 -13.57 -20.20
CA GLU A 215 23.55 -13.52 -20.15
C GLU A 215 24.17 -12.51 -21.13
N ASP A 216 23.60 -12.30 -22.33
CA ASP A 216 24.11 -11.31 -23.30
C ASP A 216 23.62 -9.86 -23.02
N CYS A 217 22.75 -9.69 -22.03
CA CYS A 217 22.17 -8.41 -21.70
C CYS A 217 23.12 -7.64 -20.76
N THR A 218 24.09 -6.94 -21.35
CA THR A 218 24.98 -5.92 -20.73
C THR A 218 24.36 -5.11 -19.57
N ASP A 219 25.20 -4.50 -18.72
CA ASP A 219 24.97 -3.65 -17.51
C ASP A 219 23.74 -2.71 -17.44
N ASP A 220 23.00 -2.50 -18.53
CA ASP A 220 21.77 -1.70 -18.61
C ASP A 220 20.49 -2.56 -18.75
N CYS A 221 20.54 -3.85 -18.37
CA CYS A 221 19.33 -4.65 -18.30
C CYS A 221 18.48 -4.27 -17.07
N SER A 222 17.19 -4.02 -17.28
CA SER A 222 16.26 -3.73 -16.19
C SER A 222 15.66 -4.96 -15.52
N ALA A 223 15.77 -6.14 -16.15
CA ALA A 223 15.31 -7.38 -15.55
C ALA A 223 16.40 -7.95 -14.64
N ASN A 224 15.98 -8.44 -13.46
CA ASN A 224 16.86 -9.06 -12.47
C ASN A 224 16.46 -10.50 -12.13
N ILE A 225 15.40 -10.99 -12.78
CA ILE A 225 14.98 -12.40 -12.74
C ILE A 225 14.52 -12.82 -14.14
N PRO A 226 14.70 -14.10 -14.51
CA PRO A 226 14.25 -14.59 -15.80
C PRO A 226 12.71 -14.65 -15.87
N MET A 227 12.17 -14.56 -17.10
CA MET A 227 10.71 -14.54 -17.33
C MET A 227 10.01 -15.80 -16.79
N VAL A 228 10.69 -16.94 -16.87
CA VAL A 228 10.22 -18.28 -16.45
C VAL A 228 10.15 -18.42 -14.92
N LYS A 229 11.01 -17.73 -14.15
CA LYS A 229 11.05 -17.86 -12.69
C LYS A 229 9.72 -17.40 -12.08
N SER A 230 9.18 -18.15 -11.12
CA SER A 230 7.94 -17.73 -10.44
C SER A 230 8.15 -16.39 -9.72
N ILE A 231 7.29 -15.42 -9.99
CA ILE A 231 7.37 -14.12 -9.32
C ILE A 231 6.75 -14.14 -7.92
N GLY A 232 5.84 -15.09 -7.66
CA GLY A 232 5.23 -15.33 -6.35
C GLY A 232 6.08 -16.20 -5.43
N ASP A 233 7.39 -16.29 -5.66
CA ASP A 233 8.34 -16.99 -4.80
C ASP A 233 8.65 -16.16 -3.54
N GLU A 234 7.66 -16.04 -2.65
CA GLU A 234 7.75 -15.23 -1.43
C GLU A 234 8.82 -15.73 -0.46
N TYR A 235 9.10 -17.03 -0.46
CA TYR A 235 10.18 -17.62 0.32
C TYR A 235 11.52 -16.97 -0.05
N THR A 236 11.89 -16.97 -1.33
CA THR A 236 13.17 -16.42 -1.81
C THR A 236 13.24 -14.92 -1.57
N TRP A 237 12.14 -14.19 -1.85
CA TRP A 237 12.12 -12.74 -1.68
C TRP A 237 12.24 -12.31 -0.21
N ALA A 238 11.58 -13.05 0.69
CA ALA A 238 11.74 -12.86 2.12
C ALA A 238 13.16 -13.18 2.57
N ARG A 239 13.74 -14.33 2.15
CA ARG A 239 15.11 -14.73 2.51
C ARG A 239 16.13 -13.65 2.16
N GLU A 240 16.06 -13.11 0.96
CA GLU A 240 16.95 -12.02 0.52
C GLU A 240 16.76 -10.73 1.34
N CYS A 241 15.53 -10.35 1.73
CA CYS A 241 15.30 -9.23 2.65
C CYS A 241 15.93 -9.49 4.02
N LEU A 242 15.83 -10.71 4.53
CA LEU A 242 16.37 -11.09 5.83
C LEU A 242 17.90 -11.08 5.83
N LEU A 243 18.53 -11.50 4.72
CA LEU A 243 19.98 -11.40 4.53
C LEU A 243 20.46 -9.95 4.50
N ASP A 244 19.74 -9.05 3.82
CA ASP A 244 20.05 -7.60 3.82
C ASP A 244 19.98 -7.01 5.25
N LEU A 245 19.03 -7.44 6.07
CA LEU A 245 18.99 -7.05 7.48
C LEU A 245 20.16 -7.63 8.28
N LYS A 246 20.56 -8.87 7.99
CA LYS A 246 21.67 -9.55 8.66
C LYS A 246 23.03 -8.92 8.33
N GLU A 247 23.22 -8.37 7.13
CA GLU A 247 24.42 -7.60 6.76
C GLU A 247 24.64 -6.40 7.70
N ASP A 248 23.55 -5.80 8.20
CA ASP A 248 23.58 -4.74 9.20
C ASP A 248 23.42 -5.26 10.64
N GLN A 249 23.73 -6.54 10.87
CA GLN A 249 23.72 -7.21 12.17
C GLN A 249 22.35 -7.22 12.85
N LEU A 250 21.25 -7.14 12.10
CA LEU A 250 19.91 -7.33 12.64
C LEU A 250 19.44 -8.77 12.46
N GLU A 251 18.85 -9.32 13.51
CA GLU A 251 18.26 -10.66 13.50
C GLU A 251 16.75 -10.57 13.78
N ILE A 252 16.00 -11.52 13.25
CA ILE A 252 14.54 -11.54 13.44
C ILE A 252 14.19 -12.45 14.61
N GLU A 253 13.62 -11.85 15.65
CA GLU A 253 13.07 -12.57 16.81
C GLU A 253 11.62 -12.95 16.56
N HIS A 254 10.82 -12.00 16.06
CA HIS A 254 9.40 -12.20 15.83
C HIS A 254 9.04 -11.78 14.41
N LEU A 255 8.41 -12.68 13.68
CA LEU A 255 7.94 -12.43 12.32
C LEU A 255 6.42 -12.40 12.27
N VAL A 256 5.85 -11.35 11.70
CA VAL A 256 4.42 -11.22 11.44
C VAL A 256 4.16 -11.24 9.94
N THR A 257 3.46 -12.25 9.46
CA THR A 257 3.03 -12.35 8.07
C THR A 257 1.52 -12.59 8.00
N ASP A 258 0.96 -12.49 6.78
CA ASP A 258 -0.31 -13.19 6.52
C ASP A 258 -0.10 -14.69 6.79
N ALA A 259 -1.17 -15.46 6.93
CA ALA A 259 -1.16 -16.88 7.30
C ALA A 259 -0.35 -17.81 6.35
N ASP A 260 0.30 -17.25 5.33
CA ASP A 260 1.34 -17.91 4.54
C ASP A 260 2.61 -18.09 5.38
N SER A 261 3.14 -19.31 5.34
CA SER A 261 4.32 -19.71 6.12
C SER A 261 5.64 -19.49 5.40
N SER A 262 5.61 -19.03 4.13
CA SER A 262 6.80 -18.98 3.27
C SER A 262 7.90 -18.07 3.81
N ALA A 263 7.56 -16.86 4.28
CA ALA A 263 8.53 -15.95 4.88
C ALA A 263 9.09 -16.47 6.21
N TYR A 264 8.25 -17.12 7.01
CA TYR A 264 8.68 -17.75 8.26
C TYR A 264 9.64 -18.92 8.02
N LYS A 265 9.35 -19.76 7.02
CA LYS A 265 10.25 -20.84 6.60
C LYS A 265 11.62 -20.27 6.20
N ALA A 266 11.64 -19.17 5.43
CA ALA A 266 12.89 -18.51 5.06
C ALA A 266 13.68 -18.03 6.29
N ALA A 267 13.02 -17.45 7.29
CA ALA A 267 13.68 -17.06 8.53
C ALA A 267 14.22 -18.25 9.33
N MET A 268 13.43 -19.33 9.42
CA MET A 268 13.81 -20.55 10.12
C MET A 268 14.99 -21.26 9.45
N ASP A 269 15.02 -21.31 8.11
CA ASP A 269 16.12 -21.91 7.37
C ASP A 269 17.42 -21.12 7.58
N LEU A 270 17.37 -19.78 7.64
CA LEU A 270 18.55 -18.98 7.99
C LEU A 270 19.06 -19.25 9.42
N HIS A 271 18.18 -19.62 10.35
CA HIS A 271 18.60 -20.06 11.69
C HIS A 271 19.23 -21.46 11.65
N ASN A 272 18.61 -22.41 10.96
CA ASN A 272 19.11 -23.78 10.80
C ASN A 272 20.46 -23.83 10.07
N GLU A 273 20.70 -22.90 9.12
CA GLU A 273 21.97 -22.70 8.42
C GLU A 273 23.06 -22.07 9.32
N GLY A 274 22.73 -21.66 10.55
CA GLY A 274 23.66 -21.02 11.48
C GLY A 274 23.97 -19.55 11.15
N ILE A 275 23.25 -18.95 10.20
CA ILE A 275 23.41 -17.53 9.83
C ILE A 275 22.84 -16.64 10.94
N ASN A 276 21.63 -16.96 11.42
CA ASN A 276 20.98 -16.25 12.52
C ASN A 276 21.13 -17.01 13.84
N THR A 277 21.54 -16.31 14.90
CA THR A 277 21.68 -16.93 16.23
C THR A 277 20.34 -17.07 16.95
N VAL A 278 19.42 -16.13 16.72
CA VAL A 278 18.08 -16.14 17.31
C VAL A 278 17.14 -17.04 16.50
N GLU A 279 16.45 -17.96 17.19
CA GLU A 279 15.36 -18.74 16.62
C GLU A 279 14.14 -17.82 16.38
N PRO A 280 13.67 -17.68 15.14
CA PRO A 280 12.54 -16.80 14.84
C PRO A 280 11.22 -17.44 15.29
N GLU A 281 10.32 -16.64 15.86
CA GLU A 281 8.95 -17.04 16.16
C GLU A 281 7.93 -16.44 15.17
N ASN A 282 6.98 -17.27 14.71
CA ASN A 282 5.89 -16.83 13.83
C ASN A 282 4.66 -16.32 14.60
N PHE A 283 4.26 -15.09 14.31
CA PHE A 283 3.02 -14.49 14.78
C PHE A 283 2.00 -14.35 13.66
N LEU A 284 0.74 -14.68 13.99
CA LEU A 284 -0.37 -14.51 13.07
C LEU A 284 -0.83 -13.05 13.05
N ASP A 285 -1.05 -12.51 11.85
CA ASP A 285 -1.75 -11.24 11.74
C ASP A 285 -3.16 -11.33 12.32
N THR A 286 -3.39 -10.53 13.36
CA THR A 286 -4.69 -10.44 14.05
C THR A 286 -5.83 -10.02 13.12
N ARG A 287 -5.56 -9.25 12.06
CA ARG A 287 -6.59 -8.80 11.11
C ARG A 287 -6.97 -9.90 10.13
N HIS A 288 -6.03 -10.53 9.44
CA HIS A 288 -6.31 -11.65 8.56
C HIS A 288 -6.93 -12.83 9.31
N LEU A 289 -6.49 -13.09 10.55
CA LEU A 289 -7.12 -14.06 11.44
C LEU A 289 -8.59 -13.70 11.72
N SER A 290 -8.89 -12.44 12.02
CA SER A 290 -10.26 -11.97 12.23
C SER A 290 -11.12 -12.16 10.98
N ASP A 291 -10.56 -11.87 9.81
CA ASP A 291 -11.22 -12.10 8.53
C ASP A 291 -11.44 -13.59 8.23
N HIS A 292 -10.51 -14.46 8.61
CA HIS A 292 -10.64 -15.90 8.52
C HIS A 292 -11.74 -16.44 9.46
N VAL A 293 -11.81 -15.94 10.70
CA VAL A 293 -12.89 -16.24 11.65
C VAL A 293 -14.24 -15.83 11.07
N ARG A 294 -14.35 -14.60 10.53
CA ARG A 294 -15.57 -14.12 9.87
C ARG A 294 -15.98 -15.02 8.70
N LYS A 295 -15.05 -15.34 7.79
CA LYS A 295 -15.30 -16.23 6.65
C LYS A 295 -15.73 -17.62 7.11
N GLY A 296 -15.09 -18.15 8.13
CA GLY A 296 -15.37 -19.47 8.70
C GLY A 296 -16.71 -19.57 9.43
N ALA A 297 -17.17 -18.49 10.08
CA ALA A 297 -18.51 -18.42 10.66
C ALA A 297 -19.57 -18.26 9.56
N LYS A 298 -19.29 -17.43 8.55
CA LYS A 298 -20.19 -17.20 7.40
C LYS A 298 -20.44 -18.45 6.55
N SER A 299 -19.46 -19.33 6.43
CA SER A 299 -19.57 -20.57 5.66
C SER A 299 -20.09 -21.77 6.45
N ASP A 300 -20.36 -21.61 7.76
CA ASP A 300 -20.77 -22.70 8.62
C ASP A 300 -22.23 -23.12 8.37
N LYS A 301 -22.40 -24.37 7.89
CA LYS A 301 -23.71 -24.95 7.59
C LYS A 301 -24.55 -25.20 8.84
N THR A 302 -23.91 -25.50 9.98
CA THR A 302 -24.62 -25.72 11.25
C THR A 302 -25.18 -24.40 11.77
N LEU A 303 -24.35 -23.35 11.79
CA LEU A 303 -24.80 -22.01 12.17
C LEU A 303 -25.91 -21.49 11.27
N LEU A 304 -25.84 -21.75 9.96
CA LEU A 304 -26.89 -21.34 9.02
C LEU A 304 -28.27 -21.94 9.36
N LYS A 305 -28.31 -23.18 9.86
CA LYS A 305 -29.57 -23.85 10.20
C LYS A 305 -30.22 -23.24 11.44
N VAL A 306 -29.42 -22.80 12.40
CA VAL A 306 -29.87 -22.36 13.74
C VAL A 306 -30.14 -20.86 13.81
N MET A 307 -29.83 -20.10 12.76
CA MET A 307 -30.14 -18.67 12.68
C MET A 307 -31.65 -18.42 12.84
N PRO A 308 -32.08 -17.49 13.73
CA PRO A 308 -33.48 -17.22 14.04
C PRO A 308 -34.16 -16.40 12.94
N ALA A 309 -34.38 -17.00 11.76
CA ALA A 309 -35.12 -16.39 10.66
C ALA A 309 -35.93 -17.44 9.88
N THR A 310 -37.02 -17.00 9.24
CA THR A 310 -37.96 -17.90 8.54
C THR A 310 -37.40 -18.41 7.21
N THR A 311 -36.78 -17.54 6.40
CA THR A 311 -36.30 -17.91 5.06
C THR A 311 -34.80 -18.14 5.02
N LYS A 312 -34.34 -19.03 4.13
CA LYS A 312 -32.90 -19.30 3.90
C LYS A 312 -32.13 -18.02 3.55
N LEU A 313 -32.72 -17.12 2.77
CA LEU A 313 -32.10 -15.85 2.39
C LEU A 313 -31.90 -14.93 3.62
N LYS A 314 -32.93 -14.81 4.48
CA LYS A 314 -32.83 -14.04 5.73
C LYS A 314 -31.85 -14.68 6.70
N ARG A 315 -31.82 -16.01 6.83
CA ARG A 315 -30.80 -16.73 7.63
C ARG A 315 -29.39 -16.45 7.13
N GLN A 316 -29.16 -16.44 5.82
CA GLN A 316 -27.86 -16.13 5.25
C GLN A 316 -27.44 -14.67 5.51
N LYS A 317 -28.37 -13.71 5.37
CA LYS A 317 -28.12 -12.29 5.71
C LYS A 317 -27.77 -12.16 7.20
N LEU A 318 -28.56 -12.77 8.08
CA LEU A 318 -28.34 -12.74 9.53
C LEU A 318 -27.02 -13.41 9.93
N LEU A 319 -26.66 -14.55 9.32
CA LEU A 319 -25.38 -15.21 9.53
C LEU A 319 -24.20 -14.33 9.09
N ASN A 320 -24.34 -13.61 7.97
CA ASN A 320 -23.31 -12.66 7.51
C ASN A 320 -23.11 -11.55 8.56
N ASN A 321 -24.19 -10.97 9.07
CA ASN A 321 -24.11 -9.94 10.10
C ASN A 321 -23.55 -10.50 11.42
N PHE A 322 -24.01 -11.67 11.83
CA PHE A 322 -23.52 -12.39 13.01
C PHE A 322 -22.01 -12.65 12.92
N SER A 323 -21.51 -13.05 11.75
CA SER A 323 -20.07 -13.30 11.56
C SER A 323 -19.22 -12.04 11.78
N VAL A 324 -19.74 -10.85 11.43
CA VAL A 324 -19.07 -9.57 11.68
C VAL A 324 -19.12 -9.23 13.16
N ASP A 325 -20.29 -9.35 13.79
CA ASP A 325 -20.50 -9.05 15.21
C ASP A 325 -19.65 -9.96 16.11
N LEU A 326 -19.65 -11.26 15.86
CA LEU A 326 -18.85 -12.25 16.59
C LEU A 326 -17.36 -11.92 16.54
N THR A 327 -16.87 -11.51 15.37
CA THR A 327 -15.46 -11.14 15.18
C THR A 327 -15.11 -9.86 15.94
N GLU A 328 -15.96 -8.83 15.84
CA GLU A 328 -15.78 -7.58 16.60
C GLU A 328 -15.84 -7.83 18.11
N ARG A 329 -16.73 -8.72 18.53
CA ARG A 329 -16.89 -9.15 19.92
C ARG A 329 -15.62 -9.79 20.45
N CYS A 330 -15.11 -10.82 19.79
CA CYS A 330 -13.90 -11.51 20.21
C CYS A 330 -12.70 -10.56 20.28
N ASN A 331 -12.53 -9.67 19.29
CA ASN A 331 -11.45 -8.69 19.30
C ASN A 331 -11.58 -7.66 20.42
N ARG A 332 -12.81 -7.19 20.70
CA ARG A 332 -13.05 -6.23 21.79
C ARG A 332 -12.73 -6.82 23.15
N GLU A 333 -13.13 -8.07 23.39
CA GLU A 333 -12.83 -8.79 24.62
C GLU A 333 -11.32 -8.90 24.84
N LEU A 334 -10.60 -9.33 23.81
CA LEU A 334 -9.14 -9.47 23.88
C LEU A 334 -8.44 -8.13 24.13
N LEU A 335 -8.81 -7.07 23.40
CA LEU A 335 -8.22 -5.73 23.59
C LEU A 335 -8.48 -5.17 25.00
N LEU A 336 -9.69 -5.39 25.53
CA LEU A 336 -10.02 -4.95 26.90
C LEU A 336 -9.28 -5.78 27.94
N ALA A 337 -9.10 -7.09 27.73
CA ALA A 337 -8.32 -7.94 28.61
C ALA A 337 -6.84 -7.49 28.67
N TYR A 338 -6.22 -7.22 27.52
CA TYR A 338 -4.85 -6.68 27.47
C TYR A 338 -4.74 -5.35 28.20
N LYS A 339 -5.72 -4.46 28.04
CA LYS A 339 -5.76 -3.18 28.75
C LYS A 339 -5.92 -3.37 30.27
N PHE A 340 -6.79 -4.28 30.68
CA PHE A 340 -7.09 -4.53 32.10
C PHE A 340 -5.90 -5.13 32.85
N TYR A 341 -5.20 -6.08 32.22
CA TYR A 341 -4.04 -6.75 32.83
C TYR A 341 -2.70 -6.11 32.47
N ALA A 342 -2.69 -4.89 31.91
CA ALA A 342 -1.49 -4.17 31.51
C ALA A 342 -0.50 -4.99 30.66
N GLY A 343 -1.01 -5.89 29.82
CA GLY A 343 -0.18 -6.74 28.96
C GLY A 343 0.25 -8.09 29.55
N ASP A 344 -0.10 -8.43 30.80
CA ASP A 344 0.21 -9.74 31.39
C ASP A 344 -0.53 -10.87 30.67
N PHE A 345 0.19 -11.53 29.77
CA PHE A 345 -0.38 -12.53 28.87
C PHE A 345 -0.90 -13.76 29.61
N CYS A 346 -0.25 -14.21 30.69
CA CYS A 346 -0.71 -15.36 31.47
C CYS A 346 -2.09 -15.09 32.08
N LYS A 347 -2.29 -13.89 32.66
CA LYS A 347 -3.58 -13.46 33.19
C LYS A 347 -4.63 -13.30 32.08
N VAL A 348 -4.25 -12.73 30.94
CA VAL A 348 -5.13 -12.60 29.77
C VAL A 348 -5.59 -13.98 29.28
N LYS A 349 -4.66 -14.92 29.05
CA LYS A 349 -4.94 -16.27 28.58
C LYS A 349 -5.89 -17.01 29.51
N ASN A 350 -5.61 -16.99 30.81
CA ASN A 350 -6.46 -17.62 31.82
C ASN A 350 -7.87 -17.02 31.80
N LYS A 351 -7.99 -15.70 31.75
CA LYS A 351 -9.31 -15.04 31.75
C LYS A 351 -10.11 -15.26 30.47
N ILE A 352 -9.43 -15.23 29.32
CA ILE A 352 -10.06 -15.43 28.01
C ILE A 352 -10.64 -16.84 27.87
N SER A 353 -10.04 -17.85 28.50
CA SER A 353 -10.58 -19.23 28.50
C SER A 353 -12.05 -19.28 28.98
N HIS A 354 -12.38 -18.54 30.03
CA HIS A 354 -13.76 -18.43 30.54
C HIS A 354 -14.64 -17.47 29.72
N THR A 355 -14.02 -16.55 28.98
CA THR A 355 -14.72 -15.59 28.13
C THR A 355 -15.35 -16.30 26.92
N VAL A 356 -14.72 -17.35 26.40
CA VAL A 356 -15.25 -18.18 25.30
C VAL A 356 -16.67 -18.67 25.62
N ASP A 357 -16.82 -19.27 26.81
CA ASP A 357 -18.12 -19.72 27.29
C ASP A 357 -19.09 -18.54 27.47
N ALA A 358 -18.65 -17.46 28.10
CA ALA A 358 -19.51 -16.30 28.31
C ALA A 358 -20.07 -15.74 26.99
N ILE A 359 -19.28 -15.72 25.91
CA ILE A 359 -19.74 -15.29 24.58
C ILE A 359 -20.73 -16.30 23.99
N ALA A 360 -20.47 -17.61 24.10
CA ALA A 360 -21.36 -18.64 23.57
C ALA A 360 -22.75 -18.58 24.24
N TYR A 361 -22.81 -18.58 25.57
CA TYR A 361 -24.04 -18.44 26.34
C TYR A 361 -24.76 -17.11 26.07
N CYS A 362 -24.02 -16.01 25.94
CA CYS A 362 -24.57 -14.69 25.61
C CYS A 362 -25.29 -14.68 24.25
N ASN A 363 -24.79 -15.39 23.25
CA ASN A 363 -25.45 -15.50 21.94
C ASN A 363 -26.69 -16.41 21.97
N MET A 364 -26.84 -17.21 23.03
CA MET A 364 -28.02 -18.04 23.34
C MET A 364 -28.96 -17.33 24.35
N GLY A 365 -28.71 -16.03 24.62
CA GLY A 365 -29.55 -15.20 25.49
C GLY A 365 -29.28 -15.36 26.99
N ASP A 366 -28.35 -16.25 27.39
CA ASP A 366 -27.93 -16.40 28.78
C ASP A 366 -26.76 -15.45 29.10
N HIS A 367 -27.08 -14.46 29.93
CA HIS A 367 -26.12 -13.44 30.37
C HIS A 367 -25.51 -13.70 31.75
N ALA A 368 -25.83 -14.81 32.44
CA ALA A 368 -25.37 -15.07 33.80
C ALA A 368 -23.84 -15.03 33.93
N ARG A 369 -23.13 -15.53 32.90
CA ARG A 369 -21.66 -15.58 32.87
C ARG A 369 -21.01 -14.28 32.41
N CYS A 370 -21.76 -13.36 31.78
CA CYS A 370 -21.21 -12.13 31.20
C CYS A 370 -20.58 -11.23 32.28
N ARG A 371 -21.28 -11.01 33.40
CA ARG A 371 -20.81 -10.07 34.45
C ARG A 371 -19.46 -10.47 35.04
N LYS A 372 -19.20 -11.77 35.18
CA LYS A 372 -17.94 -12.29 35.75
C LYS A 372 -16.85 -12.46 34.69
N ASN A 373 -17.20 -12.92 33.49
CA ASN A 373 -16.23 -13.45 32.53
C ASN A 373 -16.13 -12.68 31.22
N SER A 374 -16.89 -11.59 31.05
CA SER A 374 -16.78 -10.71 29.88
C SER A 374 -16.28 -9.33 30.28
N PHE A 375 -15.38 -8.78 29.48
CA PHE A 375 -14.97 -7.37 29.55
C PHE A 375 -15.87 -6.46 28.71
N ALA A 376 -16.46 -6.99 27.64
CA ALA A 376 -17.21 -6.22 26.67
C ALA A 376 -18.75 -6.21 26.89
N CYS A 377 -19.33 -7.20 27.57
CA CYS A 377 -20.78 -7.27 27.88
C CYS A 377 -20.96 -7.19 29.40
N LYS A 378 -21.82 -6.26 29.84
CA LYS A 378 -22.18 -6.08 31.26
C LYS A 378 -23.49 -6.79 31.64
N GLY A 379 -23.93 -7.79 30.86
CA GLY A 379 -25.20 -8.48 31.04
C GLY A 379 -26.42 -7.64 30.60
N PHE A 380 -27.61 -7.89 31.14
CA PHE A 380 -28.88 -7.29 30.69
C PHE A 380 -28.89 -5.75 30.66
N GLN A 381 -28.25 -5.09 31.63
CA GLN A 381 -28.22 -3.62 31.69
C GLN A 381 -27.29 -3.01 30.63
N GLY A 382 -26.19 -3.69 30.26
CA GLY A 382 -25.23 -3.24 29.24
C GLY A 382 -24.83 -4.37 28.30
N SER A 383 -25.82 -4.97 27.63
CA SER A 383 -25.57 -6.12 26.76
C SER A 383 -24.78 -5.71 25.53
N TRP A 384 -23.99 -6.63 24.99
CA TRP A 384 -23.18 -6.38 23.80
C TRP A 384 -23.98 -5.83 22.63
N LEU A 385 -25.19 -6.35 22.44
CA LEU A 385 -26.05 -6.04 21.31
C LEU A 385 -26.60 -4.61 21.37
N LYS A 386 -26.70 -4.00 22.56
CA LYS A 386 -27.16 -2.61 22.71
C LYS A 386 -26.22 -1.66 21.98
N GLY A 387 -26.76 -0.99 20.96
CA GLY A 387 -26.03 0.01 20.17
C GLY A 387 -25.14 -0.57 19.06
N ARG A 388 -25.24 -1.88 18.75
CA ARG A 388 -24.54 -2.48 17.61
C ARG A 388 -25.41 -2.46 16.35
N PRO A 389 -24.82 -2.23 15.17
CA PRO A 389 -25.59 -2.08 13.93
C PRO A 389 -25.87 -3.42 13.22
N PHE A 390 -25.24 -4.52 13.63
CA PHE A 390 -25.24 -5.76 12.85
C PHE A 390 -26.40 -6.69 13.20
N LEU A 391 -26.73 -6.79 14.50
CA LEU A 391 -27.72 -7.73 15.02
C LEU A 391 -28.81 -6.98 15.77
N PRO A 392 -30.07 -7.45 15.71
CA PRO A 392 -31.15 -6.87 16.50
C PRO A 392 -30.93 -7.12 17.99
N ASN A 393 -31.44 -6.23 18.84
CA ASN A 393 -31.36 -6.38 20.30
C ASN A 393 -32.03 -7.67 20.82
N SER A 394 -32.99 -8.21 20.07
CA SER A 394 -33.71 -9.46 20.37
C SER A 394 -33.04 -10.71 19.79
N PHE A 395 -31.84 -10.60 19.22
CA PHE A 395 -31.14 -11.74 18.62
C PHE A 395 -30.85 -12.81 19.68
N ASN A 396 -31.29 -14.04 19.40
CA ASN A 396 -31.00 -15.20 20.22
C ASN A 396 -30.95 -16.49 19.36
N ILE A 397 -29.96 -17.35 19.57
CA ILE A 397 -29.88 -18.70 19.03
C ILE A 397 -30.51 -19.69 20.02
N SER A 398 -31.26 -20.68 19.53
CA SER A 398 -31.92 -21.66 20.39
C SER A 398 -30.94 -22.38 21.33
N SER A 399 -31.35 -22.56 22.59
CA SER A 399 -30.51 -23.14 23.63
C SER A 399 -30.43 -24.66 23.52
N CYS A 400 -29.39 -25.18 22.86
CA CYS A 400 -29.04 -26.61 22.89
C CYS A 400 -27.52 -26.83 22.89
N ASN A 401 -27.08 -28.01 23.34
CA ASN A 401 -25.65 -28.35 23.46
C ASN A 401 -24.93 -28.34 22.10
N GLU A 402 -25.57 -28.82 21.03
CA GLU A 402 -24.98 -28.81 19.68
C GLU A 402 -24.68 -27.38 19.18
N ASN A 403 -25.59 -26.44 19.45
CA ASN A 403 -25.41 -25.04 19.07
C ASN A 403 -24.28 -24.40 19.87
N LEU A 404 -24.21 -24.71 21.16
CA LEU A 404 -23.18 -24.23 22.06
C LEU A 404 -21.79 -24.68 21.61
N ASP A 405 -21.63 -25.95 21.21
CA ASP A 405 -20.36 -26.47 20.71
C ASP A 405 -19.97 -25.88 19.36
N SER A 406 -20.95 -25.67 18.47
CA SER A 406 -20.72 -24.96 17.20
C SER A 406 -20.23 -23.51 17.43
N LEU A 407 -20.86 -22.79 18.36
CA LEU A 407 -20.45 -21.44 18.74
C LEU A 407 -19.05 -21.42 19.36
N ARG A 408 -18.77 -22.32 20.32
CA ARG A 408 -17.44 -22.47 20.93
C ARG A 408 -16.37 -22.73 19.88
N LYS A 409 -16.64 -23.62 18.92
CA LYS A 409 -15.72 -23.91 17.82
C LYS A 409 -15.37 -22.67 17.02
N GLN A 410 -16.35 -21.80 16.72
CA GLN A 410 -16.10 -20.57 15.97
C GLN A 410 -15.39 -19.50 16.82
N ILE A 411 -15.74 -19.37 18.10
CA ILE A 411 -15.09 -18.42 19.02
C ILE A 411 -13.62 -18.82 19.26
N ASN A 412 -13.35 -20.12 19.44
CA ASN A 412 -12.00 -20.65 19.64
C ASN A 412 -11.06 -20.44 18.45
N LYS A 413 -11.58 -20.20 17.24
CA LYS A 413 -10.74 -19.79 16.10
C LYS A 413 -10.03 -18.46 16.34
N ARG A 414 -10.52 -17.62 17.26
CA ARG A 414 -9.86 -16.37 17.68
C ARG A 414 -9.31 -16.42 19.10
N LEU A 415 -10.09 -16.96 20.04
CA LEU A 415 -9.81 -16.93 21.48
C LEU A 415 -9.25 -18.26 22.02
N GLY A 416 -9.02 -19.24 21.17
CA GLY A 416 -8.46 -20.53 21.59
C GLY A 416 -7.00 -20.39 22.04
N SER A 417 -6.61 -21.18 23.04
CA SER A 417 -5.27 -21.13 23.67
C SER A 417 -4.11 -21.10 22.66
N LYS A 418 -4.09 -22.01 21.68
CA LYS A 418 -3.05 -22.07 20.64
C LYS A 418 -2.98 -20.80 19.77
N VAL A 419 -4.14 -20.18 19.51
CA VAL A 419 -4.23 -18.96 18.69
C VAL A 419 -3.83 -17.72 19.48
N LEU A 420 -4.15 -17.69 20.78
CA LEU A 420 -3.72 -16.64 21.69
C LEU A 420 -2.19 -16.59 21.80
N GLU A 421 -1.53 -17.74 21.90
CA GLU A 421 -0.06 -17.80 21.90
C GLU A 421 0.55 -17.16 20.65
N LYS A 422 0.02 -17.54 19.48
CA LYS A 422 0.44 -16.97 18.18
C LYS A 422 0.03 -15.51 17.95
N THR A 423 -0.70 -14.91 18.88
CA THR A 423 -1.13 -13.50 18.82
C THR A 423 -0.84 -12.75 20.12
N ARG A 424 0.07 -13.27 20.97
CA ARG A 424 0.33 -12.73 22.32
C ARG A 424 0.89 -11.31 22.32
N LEU A 425 1.62 -10.96 21.27
CA LEU A 425 2.18 -9.62 21.07
C LEU A 425 1.20 -8.64 20.38
N ASN A 426 0.00 -9.10 20.02
CA ASN A 426 -1.06 -8.31 19.37
C ASN A 426 -0.58 -7.52 18.13
N MET A 427 0.36 -8.10 17.38
CA MET A 427 0.94 -7.52 16.18
C MET A 427 0.03 -7.71 14.96
N ASN A 428 0.27 -6.94 13.90
CA ASN A 428 -0.47 -7.02 12.64
C ASN A 428 0.35 -6.48 11.46
N THR A 429 -0.10 -6.77 10.24
CA THR A 429 0.54 -6.34 8.98
C THR A 429 -0.05 -5.04 8.41
N ASN A 430 -0.88 -4.30 9.17
CA ASN A 430 -1.62 -3.14 8.63
C ASN A 430 -0.71 -2.06 8.07
N PHE A 431 0.47 -1.90 8.66
CA PHE A 431 1.40 -0.89 8.20
C PHE A 431 2.02 -1.28 6.86
N VAL A 432 2.49 -2.52 6.70
CA VAL A 432 3.03 -3.00 5.40
C VAL A 432 1.95 -3.02 4.32
N GLU A 433 0.72 -3.43 4.64
CA GLU A 433 -0.41 -3.27 3.71
C GLU A 433 -0.65 -1.78 3.34
N GLY A 434 -0.46 -0.89 4.32
CA GLY A 434 -0.55 0.56 4.13
C GLY A 434 0.55 1.07 3.21
N PHE A 435 1.77 0.59 3.40
CA PHE A 435 2.90 0.88 2.54
C PHE A 435 2.67 0.35 1.12
N ASN A 436 2.12 -0.85 0.95
CA ASN A 436 1.73 -1.39 -0.36
C ASN A 436 0.72 -0.50 -1.08
N ARG A 437 -0.22 0.13 -0.36
CA ARG A 437 -1.10 1.18 -0.94
C ARG A 437 -0.33 2.46 -1.31
N CYS A 438 0.67 2.86 -0.52
CA CYS A 438 1.54 3.98 -0.85
C CYS A 438 2.42 3.70 -2.07
N LEU A 439 2.94 2.47 -2.23
CA LEU A 439 3.68 2.05 -3.40
C LEU A 439 2.85 2.23 -4.68
N ARG A 440 1.54 1.94 -4.64
CA ARG A 440 0.63 2.17 -5.78
C ARG A 440 0.54 3.63 -6.20
N ARG A 441 0.86 4.60 -5.33
CA ARG A 441 0.95 6.01 -5.72
C ARG A 441 2.18 6.25 -6.61
N SER A 442 3.31 5.63 -6.34
CA SER A 442 4.53 5.77 -7.17
C SER A 442 4.58 4.79 -8.35
N LEU A 443 3.89 3.66 -8.21
CA LEU A 443 3.85 2.50 -9.11
C LEU A 443 2.39 2.03 -9.31
N PRO A 444 1.57 2.80 -10.04
CA PRO A 444 0.17 2.48 -10.23
C PRO A 444 0.01 1.30 -11.18
N SER A 445 -1.05 0.49 -11.00
CA SER A 445 -1.26 -0.74 -11.77
C SER A 445 -1.46 -0.53 -13.27
N ASN A 446 -1.82 0.67 -13.71
CA ASN A 446 -2.02 1.01 -15.12
C ASN A 446 -0.75 1.46 -15.84
N VAL A 447 0.39 1.60 -15.14
CA VAL A 447 1.67 2.02 -15.73
C VAL A 447 2.78 1.07 -15.32
N THR A 448 3.45 0.48 -16.30
CA THR A 448 4.58 -0.42 -16.06
C THR A 448 5.90 0.33 -16.20
N PHE A 449 6.63 0.48 -15.10
CA PHE A 449 7.95 1.11 -15.09
C PHE A 449 9.05 0.06 -15.23
N LYS A 450 9.53 -0.19 -16.44
CA LYS A 450 10.59 -1.20 -16.66
C LYS A 450 11.94 -0.77 -16.02
N LYS A 451 12.42 0.45 -16.32
CA LYS A 451 13.75 0.92 -15.87
C LYS A 451 13.78 1.59 -14.49
N ASN A 452 12.70 2.26 -14.07
CA ASN A 452 12.69 3.11 -12.86
C ASN A 452 11.88 2.55 -11.70
N MET A 453 11.43 1.28 -11.78
CA MET A 453 10.65 0.68 -10.70
C MET A 453 11.39 0.75 -9.36
N SER A 454 12.67 0.39 -9.37
CA SER A 454 13.50 0.36 -8.15
C SER A 454 13.54 1.72 -7.46
N GLY A 455 14.03 2.76 -8.15
CA GLY A 455 14.11 4.10 -7.57
C GLY A 455 12.76 4.68 -7.17
N ARG A 456 11.66 4.35 -7.87
CA ARG A 456 10.29 4.77 -7.47
C ARG A 456 9.80 4.08 -6.20
N ALA A 457 10.12 2.80 -6.03
CA ALA A 457 9.82 2.06 -4.80
C ALA A 457 10.61 2.62 -3.61
N HIS A 458 11.91 2.87 -3.81
CA HIS A 458 12.78 3.49 -2.81
C HIS A 458 12.33 4.92 -2.47
N ALA A 459 11.90 5.72 -3.45
CA ALA A 459 11.32 7.04 -3.20
C ALA A 459 10.05 6.95 -2.32
N ALA A 460 9.22 5.94 -2.55
CA ALA A 460 8.02 5.71 -1.75
C ALA A 460 8.36 5.30 -0.30
N ALA A 461 9.34 4.41 -0.10
CA ALA A 461 9.84 4.07 1.23
C ALA A 461 10.39 5.30 1.96
N HIS A 462 11.24 6.08 1.29
CA HIS A 462 11.78 7.32 1.84
C HIS A 462 10.67 8.29 2.26
N SER A 463 9.64 8.45 1.42
CA SER A 463 8.47 9.29 1.70
C SER A 463 7.64 8.80 2.88
N VAL A 464 7.49 7.48 3.08
CA VAL A 464 6.76 6.94 4.24
C VAL A 464 7.56 7.06 5.53
N ASN A 465 8.88 6.86 5.45
CA ASN A 465 9.81 6.94 6.56
C ASN A 465 10.03 8.38 7.08
N ASN A 466 10.20 9.37 6.19
CA ASN A 466 10.49 10.77 6.52
C ASN A 466 9.24 11.67 6.47
N GLY A 467 8.19 11.22 5.80
CA GLY A 467 7.00 12.02 5.49
C GLY A 467 7.12 12.74 4.14
N PRO A 468 5.98 13.11 3.53
CA PRO A 468 5.94 13.56 2.14
C PRO A 468 6.65 14.89 1.87
N GLY A 469 6.69 15.80 2.85
CA GLY A 469 7.34 17.10 2.70
C GLY A 469 8.85 17.02 2.89
N GLU A 470 9.28 16.43 4.03
CA GLU A 470 10.71 16.29 4.34
C GLU A 470 11.42 15.40 3.33
N SER A 471 10.78 14.30 2.90
CA SER A 471 11.36 13.42 1.89
C SER A 471 11.71 14.14 0.60
N ILE A 472 10.88 15.08 0.13
CA ILE A 472 11.20 15.87 -1.07
C ILE A 472 12.38 16.81 -0.80
N LEU A 473 12.39 17.48 0.37
CA LEU A 473 13.47 18.40 0.74
C LEU A 473 14.82 17.68 0.83
N GLU A 474 14.86 16.54 1.53
CA GLU A 474 16.06 15.71 1.72
C GLU A 474 16.55 15.11 0.41
N LEU A 475 15.65 14.57 -0.43
CA LEU A 475 16.04 14.02 -1.73
C LEU A 475 16.56 15.11 -2.68
N CYS A 476 15.90 16.28 -2.72
CA CYS A 476 16.39 17.40 -3.52
C CYS A 476 17.77 17.87 -3.04
N SER A 477 17.99 17.93 -1.73
CA SER A 477 19.28 18.33 -1.16
C SER A 477 20.39 17.33 -1.46
N ALA A 478 20.12 16.04 -1.28
CA ALA A 478 21.06 14.97 -1.61
C ALA A 478 21.40 14.89 -3.11
N LEU A 479 20.56 15.46 -3.98
CA LEU A 479 20.78 15.54 -5.42
C LEU A 479 21.31 16.91 -5.88
N HIS A 480 21.72 17.77 -4.94
CA HIS A 480 22.24 19.13 -5.19
C HIS A 480 21.26 20.05 -5.94
N CYS A 481 19.95 19.79 -5.81
CA CYS A 481 18.88 20.66 -6.29
C CYS A 481 18.07 21.21 -5.11
N ASP A 482 18.77 21.72 -4.10
CA ASP A 482 18.21 22.28 -2.87
C ASP A 482 17.08 23.27 -3.13
N ILE A 483 15.99 23.13 -2.38
CA ILE A 483 14.92 24.12 -2.36
C ILE A 483 15.29 25.17 -1.30
N PRO A 484 15.48 26.45 -1.69
CA PRO A 484 15.96 27.48 -0.77
C PRO A 484 15.09 27.60 0.48
N VAL A 485 15.74 27.60 1.65
CA VAL A 485 15.07 27.75 2.93
C VAL A 485 14.33 29.09 2.96
N GLY A 486 13.06 29.06 3.39
CA GLY A 486 12.21 30.26 3.46
C GLY A 486 11.48 30.61 2.15
N SER A 487 11.81 29.98 1.02
CA SER A 487 11.05 30.11 -0.23
C SER A 487 9.58 29.69 -0.06
N SER A 488 8.71 30.16 -0.95
CA SER A 488 7.29 29.76 -0.98
C SER A 488 7.13 28.24 -1.15
N ALA A 489 7.94 27.63 -2.01
CA ALA A 489 7.98 26.18 -2.20
C ALA A 489 8.40 25.43 -0.91
N TYR A 490 9.43 25.91 -0.22
CA TYR A 490 9.86 25.34 1.06
C TYR A 490 8.74 25.40 2.12
N LYS A 491 8.10 26.57 2.26
CA LYS A 491 6.96 26.78 3.18
C LYS A 491 5.79 25.85 2.83
N ALA A 492 5.48 25.67 1.54
CA ALA A 492 4.44 24.76 1.09
C ALA A 492 4.76 23.30 1.44
N LEU A 493 5.99 22.83 1.22
CA LEU A 493 6.42 21.48 1.59
C LEU A 493 6.36 21.23 3.10
N LYS A 494 6.79 22.20 3.92
CA LYS A 494 6.64 22.13 5.38
C LYS A 494 5.17 22.10 5.81
N ASN A 495 4.28 22.82 5.12
CA ASN A 495 2.84 22.78 5.40
C ASN A 495 2.23 21.42 5.03
N ILE A 496 2.65 20.81 3.92
CA ILE A 496 2.27 19.43 3.56
C ILE A 496 2.71 18.46 4.65
N GLN A 497 3.95 18.58 5.15
CA GLN A 497 4.45 17.75 6.25
C GLN A 497 3.62 17.92 7.53
N LYS A 498 3.37 19.17 7.95
CA LYS A 498 2.56 19.47 9.14
C LYS A 498 1.15 18.88 9.02
N THR A 499 0.54 18.99 7.84
CA THR A 499 -0.80 18.45 7.56
C THR A 499 -0.81 16.92 7.64
N ASP A 500 0.20 16.24 7.08
CA ASP A 500 0.31 14.78 7.18
C ASP A 500 0.43 14.31 8.63
N ILE A 501 1.29 14.95 9.43
CA ILE A 501 1.46 14.66 10.86
C ILE A 501 0.14 14.88 11.61
N LEU A 502 -0.54 16.00 11.37
CA LEU A 502 -1.81 16.33 12.01
C LEU A 502 -2.89 15.31 11.65
N GLN A 503 -3.00 14.92 10.37
CA GLN A 503 -3.95 13.92 9.92
C GLN A 503 -3.67 12.53 10.52
N LYS A 504 -2.39 12.13 10.64
CA LYS A 504 -1.99 10.89 11.30
C LYS A 504 -2.42 10.89 12.77
N LYS A 505 -2.11 11.96 13.52
CA LYS A 505 -2.54 12.14 14.92
C LYS A 505 -4.06 12.13 15.07
N HIS A 506 -4.77 12.87 14.21
CA HIS A 506 -6.23 12.93 14.21
C HIS A 506 -6.85 11.54 13.97
N LYS A 507 -6.35 10.76 12.99
CA LYS A 507 -6.83 9.40 12.71
C LYS A 507 -6.61 8.42 13.87
N GLN A 508 -5.61 8.67 14.72
CA GLN A 508 -5.33 7.86 15.92
C GLN A 508 -6.21 8.23 17.12
N SER A 509 -6.77 9.46 17.14
CA SER A 509 -7.58 9.96 18.24
C SER A 509 -8.82 9.09 18.54
N VAL A 510 -9.22 9.06 19.81
CA VAL A 510 -10.41 8.33 20.26
C VAL A 510 -11.67 8.89 19.60
N ASN A 511 -11.80 10.22 19.55
CA ASN A 511 -12.95 10.90 18.96
C ASN A 511 -13.14 10.52 17.49
N TYR A 512 -12.07 10.49 16.69
CA TYR A 512 -12.15 10.06 15.30
C TYR A 512 -12.59 8.59 15.18
N LYS A 513 -12.08 7.70 16.04
CA LYS A 513 -12.46 6.28 16.05
C LYS A 513 -13.94 6.10 16.42
N VAL A 514 -14.44 6.83 17.41
CA VAL A 514 -15.86 6.84 17.82
C VAL A 514 -16.74 7.35 16.70
N PHE A 515 -16.43 8.53 16.16
CA PHE A 515 -17.17 9.13 15.04
C PHE A 515 -17.21 8.22 13.81
N ARG A 516 -16.09 7.56 13.48
CA ARG A 516 -16.05 6.58 12.38
C ARG A 516 -16.97 5.39 12.65
N GLY A 517 -17.03 4.91 13.89
CA GLY A 517 -17.94 3.85 14.33
C GLY A 517 -19.41 4.25 14.18
N GLU A 518 -19.77 5.44 14.64
CA GLU A 518 -21.12 5.99 14.53
C GLU A 518 -21.54 6.19 13.07
N LYS A 519 -20.66 6.77 12.24
CA LYS A 519 -20.90 6.94 10.80
C LYS A 519 -21.14 5.59 10.12
N ARG A 520 -20.37 4.56 10.48
CA ARG A 520 -20.59 3.19 9.99
C ARG A 520 -21.97 2.66 10.42
N CYS A 521 -22.38 2.86 11.66
CA CYS A 521 -23.72 2.47 12.13
C CYS A 521 -24.84 3.15 11.34
N LYS A 522 -24.70 4.47 11.06
CA LYS A 522 -25.65 5.22 10.23
C LYS A 522 -25.72 4.65 8.80
N LEU A 523 -24.57 4.30 8.19
CA LEU A 523 -24.51 3.70 6.86
C LEU A 523 -25.17 2.31 6.80
N TYR A 524 -25.02 1.47 7.83
CA TYR A 524 -25.72 0.19 7.89
C TYR A 524 -27.24 0.37 7.96
N LYS A 525 -27.73 1.28 8.82
CA LYS A 525 -29.16 1.59 8.90
C LYS A 525 -29.71 2.10 7.57
N LEU A 526 -28.95 2.94 6.86
CA LEU A 526 -29.32 3.43 5.53
C LEU A 526 -29.37 2.28 4.51
N TYR A 527 -28.36 1.41 4.50
CA TYR A 527 -28.31 0.24 3.62
C TYR A 527 -29.48 -0.71 3.85
N GLU A 528 -29.85 -0.96 5.12
CA GLU A 528 -30.99 -1.81 5.46
C GLU A 528 -32.31 -1.24 4.95
N LYS A 529 -32.57 0.05 5.21
CA LYS A 529 -33.74 0.76 4.67
C LYS A 529 -33.83 0.68 3.15
N LEU A 530 -32.73 0.95 2.45
CA LEU A 530 -32.68 0.84 0.99
C LEU A 530 -32.92 -0.60 0.51
N SER A 531 -32.36 -1.60 1.22
CA SER A 531 -32.58 -3.00 0.87
C SER A 531 -34.03 -3.44 1.05
N GLU A 532 -34.72 -2.89 2.06
CA GLU A 532 -36.14 -3.12 2.31
C GLU A 532 -37.02 -2.48 1.23
N ILE A 533 -36.72 -1.23 0.84
CA ILE A 533 -37.41 -0.54 -0.26
C ILE A 533 -37.27 -1.32 -1.56
N ILE A 534 -36.05 -1.70 -1.95
CA ILE A 534 -35.81 -2.50 -3.18
C ILE A 534 -36.54 -3.84 -3.11
N GLN A 535 -36.58 -4.48 -1.94
CA GLN A 535 -37.29 -5.75 -1.79
C GLN A 535 -38.81 -5.57 -1.86
N TYR A 536 -39.34 -4.47 -1.33
CA TYR A 536 -40.75 -4.10 -1.44
C TYR A 536 -41.13 -3.80 -2.90
N GLU A 537 -40.36 -2.99 -3.62
CA GLU A 537 -40.55 -2.71 -5.05
C GLU A 537 -40.52 -3.98 -5.90
N LYS A 538 -39.54 -4.86 -5.69
CA LYS A 538 -39.48 -6.16 -6.38
C LYS A 538 -40.69 -7.05 -6.07
N ASN A 539 -41.16 -7.04 -4.83
CA ASN A 539 -42.35 -7.80 -4.45
C ASN A 539 -43.64 -7.18 -5.02
N MET A 540 -43.70 -5.86 -5.21
CA MET A 540 -44.82 -5.19 -5.87
C MET A 540 -44.84 -5.46 -7.37
N LEU A 541 -43.68 -5.42 -8.04
CA LEU A 541 -43.55 -5.82 -9.45
C LEU A 541 -43.99 -7.29 -9.67
N MET A 542 -43.56 -8.20 -8.79
CA MET A 542 -43.97 -9.61 -8.83
C MET A 542 -45.47 -9.86 -8.53
N LYS A 543 -46.14 -8.92 -7.86
CA LYS A 543 -47.60 -8.99 -7.60
C LYS A 543 -48.41 -8.38 -8.75
N ALA A 544 -47.90 -7.33 -9.40
CA ALA A 544 -48.52 -6.74 -10.59
C ALA A 544 -48.59 -7.72 -11.77
N ASP A 545 -47.55 -8.56 -11.95
CA ASP A 545 -47.51 -9.60 -13.00
C ASP A 545 -48.51 -10.75 -12.79
N ARG A 546 -49.14 -10.88 -11.61
CA ARG A 546 -50.17 -11.91 -11.37
C ARG A 546 -51.58 -11.46 -11.73
N GLY A 547 -51.77 -10.19 -12.08
CA GLY A 547 -53.07 -9.61 -12.42
C GLY A 547 -53.22 -9.18 -13.88
N ILE A 548 -52.19 -9.23 -14.70
CA ILE A 548 -52.21 -8.69 -16.06
C ILE A 548 -51.62 -9.69 -17.06
N LYS A 549 -52.48 -10.33 -17.87
CA LYS A 549 -52.06 -10.83 -19.18
C LYS A 549 -51.85 -9.60 -20.07
N SER A 550 -50.62 -9.09 -20.18
CA SER A 550 -50.32 -8.13 -21.25
C SER A 550 -48.88 -8.24 -21.74
N SER A 551 -48.78 -8.56 -23.02
CA SER A 551 -47.79 -8.11 -24.01
C SER A 551 -46.37 -7.82 -23.53
N LYS A 552 -45.45 -8.68 -23.99
CA LYS A 552 -44.01 -8.44 -24.03
C LYS A 552 -43.68 -7.06 -24.62
N SER A 553 -43.19 -6.13 -23.80
CA SER A 553 -42.32 -5.06 -24.27
C SER A 553 -40.87 -5.46 -23.98
N LYS A 554 -40.02 -5.38 -25.00
CA LYS A 554 -38.58 -5.64 -24.91
C LYS A 554 -37.96 -4.51 -24.08
N HIS A 555 -37.51 -4.82 -22.87
CA HIS A 555 -36.55 -3.97 -22.19
C HIS A 555 -35.15 -4.35 -22.65
N GLU A 556 -34.41 -3.40 -23.21
CA GLU A 556 -33.00 -3.58 -23.56
C GLU A 556 -32.18 -3.78 -22.28
N ASP A 557 -31.44 -4.90 -22.24
CA ASP A 557 -30.57 -5.26 -21.13
C ASP A 557 -29.37 -4.29 -21.03
N HIS A 558 -29.26 -3.59 -19.90
CA HIS A 558 -28.10 -2.79 -19.55
C HIS A 558 -26.91 -3.72 -19.22
N PRO A 559 -25.66 -3.44 -19.68
CA PRO A 559 -24.58 -4.44 -19.85
C PRO A 559 -23.92 -5.04 -18.58
N TYR A 560 -24.52 -4.96 -17.40
CA TYR A 560 -23.90 -5.36 -16.12
C TYR A 560 -24.54 -6.53 -15.37
N VAL A 561 -25.36 -7.36 -16.00
CA VAL A 561 -25.87 -8.60 -15.38
C VAL A 561 -25.08 -9.81 -15.89
N LYS A 562 -24.03 -10.19 -15.16
CA LYS A 562 -23.24 -11.40 -15.41
C LYS A 562 -24.10 -12.65 -15.18
N ASN A 563 -24.42 -13.36 -16.28
CA ASN A 563 -25.07 -14.66 -16.26
C ASN A 563 -24.21 -15.72 -15.56
N LYS A 564 -24.68 -16.15 -14.39
CA LYS A 564 -24.36 -17.46 -13.80
C LYS A 564 -25.50 -18.41 -14.13
N LYS A 565 -25.17 -19.50 -14.82
CA LYS A 565 -25.93 -20.73 -15.12
C LYS A 565 -26.38 -20.83 -16.58
N GLN A 566 -25.68 -21.66 -17.34
CA GLN A 566 -26.28 -22.83 -17.98
C GLN A 566 -25.15 -23.79 -18.40
N LYS A 567 -25.07 -24.92 -17.69
CA LYS A 567 -24.31 -26.11 -18.07
C LYS A 567 -25.37 -27.19 -18.17
N LYS A 568 -25.75 -27.61 -19.38
CA LYS A 568 -26.22 -28.96 -19.72
C LYS A 568 -26.73 -29.05 -21.18
N ILE A 569 -26.31 -30.15 -21.82
CA ILE A 569 -26.86 -30.82 -23.03
C ILE A 569 -26.48 -30.11 -24.33
N SER A 570 -25.94 -30.72 -25.38
CA SER A 570 -25.49 -32.08 -25.76
C SER A 570 -24.79 -31.94 -27.11
N ILE A 571 -23.90 -32.85 -27.50
CA ILE A 571 -23.91 -33.46 -28.85
C ILE A 571 -23.20 -34.81 -28.76
N ARG A 572 -23.91 -35.84 -29.22
CA ARG A 572 -23.47 -37.21 -29.49
C ARG A 572 -22.50 -37.23 -30.67
N LYS A 573 -21.59 -38.21 -30.69
CA LYS A 573 -21.36 -38.99 -31.91
C LYS A 573 -22.26 -40.21 -31.84
#